data_AF-A0A1G7NSX5-F1
#
_entry.id   AF-A0A1G7NSX5-F1
#
_cell.length_a   1.000
_cell.length_b   1.000
_cell.length_c   1.000
_cell.angle_alpha   90.00
_cell.angle_beta   90.00
_cell.angle_gamma   90.00
#
_symmetry.space_group_name_H-M   'P 1'
#
loop_
_entity.id
_entity.type
_entity.pdbx_description
1 polymer ?
#
loop_
_entity_poly.entity_id
_entity_poly.type
_entity_poly.pdbx_seq_one_letter_code
_entity_poly.pdbx_strand_id
1 'polypeptide(L)' 'MRCAITRRFDQPGEVLQRHVVNVTMKDGAEFRLDAAVYFRFENGLITRIEEYACAPSAA' A
#
# COMPACT_ATOMS: atom_id res chain seq x y z
N MET A 1 -12.00 2.63 5.41
CA MET A 1 -10.70 2.63 4.69
C MET A 1 -10.95 2.25 3.25
N ARG A 2 -10.48 3.07 2.29
CA ARG A 2 -10.52 2.76 0.86
C ARG A 2 -9.08 2.80 0.34
N CYS A 3 -8.62 1.69 -0.24
CA CYS A 3 -7.31 1.59 -0.87
C CYS A 3 -7.45 1.53 -2.39
N ALA A 4 -6.63 2.29 -3.11
CA ALA A 4 -6.52 2.24 -4.56
C ALA A 4 -5.07 1.95 -4.96
N ILE A 5 -4.86 0.95 -5.83
CA ILE A 5 -3.57 0.69 -6.47
C ILE A 5 -3.43 1.64 -7.65
N THR A 6 -2.50 2.59 -7.58
CA THR A 6 -2.31 3.63 -8.61
C THR A 6 -1.22 3.27 -9.61
N ARG A 7 -0.32 2.35 -9.26
CA ARG A 7 0.72 1.82 -10.14
C ARG A 7 1.16 0.44 -9.67
N ARG A 8 1.58 -0.39 -10.61
CA ARG A 8 2.03 -1.77 -10.38
C ARG A 8 3.19 -2.08 -11.32
N PHE A 9 4.21 -2.73 -10.78
CA PHE A 9 5.32 -3.29 -11.53
C PHE A 9 5.46 -4.77 -11.15
N ASP A 10 5.39 -5.64 -12.14
CA ASP A 10 5.42 -7.09 -11.97
C ASP A 10 6.77 -7.65 -12.40
N GLN A 11 7.30 -8.58 -11.61
CA GLN A 11 8.38 -9.48 -12.00
C GLN A 11 8.02 -10.92 -11.58
N PRO A 12 8.68 -11.96 -12.12
CA PRO A 12 8.44 -13.33 -11.68
C PRO A 12 8.65 -13.48 -10.17
N GLY A 13 7.59 -13.87 -9.46
CA GLY A 13 7.65 -14.10 -8.01
C GLY A 13 7.60 -12.83 -7.15
N GLU A 14 7.44 -11.64 -7.72
CA GLU A 14 7.35 -10.41 -6.93
C GLU A 14 6.52 -9.31 -7.61
N VAL A 15 5.95 -8.42 -6.79
CA VAL A 15 5.25 -7.24 -7.30
C VAL A 15 5.54 -6.04 -6.41
N LEU A 16 5.80 -4.90 -7.04
CA LEU A 16 5.84 -3.59 -6.39
C LEU A 16 4.59 -2.80 -6.76
N GLN A 17 3.88 -2.30 -5.76
CA GLN A 17 2.66 -1.53 -5.94
C GLN A 17 2.76 -0.18 -5.26
N ARG A 18 2.10 0.83 -5.83
CA ARG A 18 1.86 2.12 -5.17
C ARG A 18 0.39 2.23 -4.80
N HIS A 19 0.11 2.40 -3.52
CA HIS A 19 -1.22 2.53 -2.95
C HIS A 19 -1.50 3.98 -2.56
N VAL A 20 -2.77 4.37 -2.71
CA VAL A 20 -3.35 5.53 -2.04
C VAL A 20 -4.43 5.01 -1.12
N VAL A 21 -4.28 5.24 0.18
CA VAL A 21 -5.22 4.81 1.21
C VAL A 21 -5.90 6.05 1.80
N ASN A 22 -7.23 6.09 1.71
CA ASN A 22 -8.04 7.09 2.40
C ASN A 22 -8.66 6.43 3.64
N VAL A 23 -8.48 7.06 4.79
CA VAL A 23 -8.95 6.55 6.08
C VAL A 23 -9.80 7.61 6.76
N THR A 24 -10.98 7.19 7.22
CA THR A 24 -11.83 7.95 8.12
C THR A 24 -11.68 7.35 9.51
N MET A 25 -11.18 8.15 10.45
CA MET A 25 -11.03 7.80 11.86
C MET A 25 -12.40 7.75 12.57
N LYS A 26 -12.43 7.23 13.79
CA LYS A 26 -13.66 7.12 14.60
C LYS A 26 -14.29 8.46 14.96
N ASP A 27 -13.48 9.51 15.05
CA ASP A 27 -13.91 10.89 15.29
C ASP A 27 -14.34 11.62 14.00
N GLY A 28 -14.32 10.93 12.85
CA GLY A 28 -14.64 11.51 11.55
C GLY A 28 -13.45 12.20 10.87
N ALA A 29 -12.28 12.27 11.49
CA ALA A 29 -11.10 12.84 10.86
C ALA A 29 -10.68 12.01 9.63
N GLU A 30 -10.34 12.70 8.54
CA GLU A 30 -9.90 12.06 7.30
C GLU A 30 -8.40 12.28 7.08
N PHE A 31 -7.70 11.22 6.68
CA PHE A 31 -6.31 11.33 6.25
C PHE A 31 -6.04 10.42 5.06
N ARG A 32 -5.06 10.85 4.26
CA ARG A 32 -4.54 10.14 3.11
C ARG A 32 -3.14 9.63 3.41
N LEU A 33 -2.89 8.38 3.03
CA LEU A 33 -1.59 7.73 3.07
C LEU A 33 -1.19 7.33 1.65
N ASP A 34 -0.05 7.82 1.20
CA ASP A 34 0.62 7.35 0.00
C ASP A 34 1.69 6.33 0.42
N ALA A 35 1.56 5.10 -0.07
CA ALA A 35 2.43 3.98 0.30
C ALA A 35 2.95 3.25 -0.93
N ALA A 36 4.18 2.73 -0.84
CA ALA A 36 4.71 1.71 -1.74
C ALA A 36 4.76 0.38 -1.00
N VAL A 37 4.22 -0.67 -1.60
CA VAL A 37 4.14 -2.01 -1.01
C VAL A 37 4.82 -3.02 -1.93
N TYR A 38 5.83 -3.70 -1.43
CA TYR A 38 6.52 -4.79 -2.11
C TYR A 38 6.02 -6.13 -1.57
N PHE A 39 5.71 -7.07 -2.48
CA PHE A 39 5.38 -8.44 -2.14
C PHE A 39 6.36 -9.40 -2.84
N ARG A 40 6.85 -10.39 -2.10
CA ARG A 40 7.52 -11.58 -2.66
C ARG A 40 6.65 -12.81 -2.48
N PHE A 41 6.66 -13.67 -3.48
CA PHE A 41 5.95 -14.93 -3.49
C PHE A 41 6.90 -16.11 -3.71
N GLU A 42 6.69 -17.19 -2.97
CA GLU A 42 7.30 -18.50 -3.20
C GLU A 42 6.20 -19.55 -3.24
N ASN A 43 6.19 -20.41 -4.27
CA ASN A 43 5.14 -21.40 -4.49
C ASN A 43 3.71 -20.81 -4.48
N GLY A 44 3.55 -19.57 -4.96
CA GLY A 44 2.27 -18.85 -4.99
C GLY A 44 1.84 -18.25 -3.65
N LEU A 45 2.62 -18.40 -2.58
CA LEU A 45 2.35 -17.85 -1.26
C LEU A 45 3.21 -16.62 -0.99
N ILE A 46 2.66 -15.60 -0.34
CA ILE A 46 3.44 -14.43 0.06
C ILE A 46 4.44 -14.83 1.16
N THR A 47 5.73 -14.57 0.93
CA THR A 47 6.81 -14.81 1.90
C THR A 47 7.44 -13.53 2.43
N ARG A 48 7.20 -12.39 1.78
CA ARG A 48 7.66 -11.07 2.24
C ARG A 48 6.66 -9.99 1.87
N ILE A 49 6.43 -9.09 2.82
CA ILE A 49 5.70 -7.84 2.64
C ILE A 49 6.57 -6.73 3.21
N GLU A 50 6.79 -5.69 2.43
CA GLU A 50 7.42 -4.45 2.90
C GLU A 50 6.52 -3.28 2.54
N GLU A 51 6.27 -2.41 3.51
CA GLU A 51 5.46 -1.22 3.31
C GLU A 51 6.30 0.01 3.63
N TYR A 52 6.37 0.93 2.67
CA TYR A 52 7.07 2.20 2.78
C TYR A 52 6.04 3.29 2.63
N ALA A 53 5.76 3.99 3.73
CA ALA A 53 4.79 5.08 3.74
C ALA A 53 5.44 6.37 4.24
N CYS A 54 5.03 7.49 3.67
CA CYS A 54 5.33 8.79 4.25
C CYS A 54 4.38 9.05 5.42
N ALA A 55 4.81 9.88 6.37
CA ALA A 55 3.89 10.38 7.38
C ALA A 55 2.68 11.04 6.69
N PRO A 56 1.46 10.87 7.22
CA PRO A 56 0.26 11.45 6.61
C PRO A 56 0.47 12.96 6.47
N SER A 57 0.39 13.47 5.25
CA SER A 57 0.35 14.90 5.01
C SER A 57 -1.03 15.41 5.41
N ALA A 58 -1.10 16.52 6.14
CA ALA A 58 -2.37 17.25 6.28
C ALA A 58 -2.88 17.59 4.87
N ALA A 59 -4.15 17.28 4.62
CA ALA A 59 -4.82 17.59 3.37
C ALA A 59 -5.05 19.10 3.21
#